data_AF-A0A364JRX9-F1
#
_entry.id   AF-A0A364JRX9-F1
#
_cell.length_a   1.000
_cell.length_b   1.000
_cell.length_c   1.000
_cell.angle_alpha   90.00
_cell.angle_beta   90.00
_cell.angle_gamma   90.00
#
_symmetry.space_group_name_H-M   'P 1'
#
loop_
_entity.id
_entity.type
_entity.pdbx_description
1 polymer ?
#
loop_
_entity_poly.entity_id
_entity_poly.type
_entity_poly.pdbx_seq_one_letter_code
_entity_poly.pdbx_strand_id
1 'polypeptide(L)' 'MSNLFWLTDEPMARLRPYFPKSHGRQRVDDRRVLSGIIFVNR' A
#
# COMPACT_ATOMS: atom_id res chain seq x y z
N MET A 1 3.95 11.25 12.66
CA MET A 1 4.34 10.44 11.46
C MET A 1 3.33 10.66 10.33
N SER A 2 3.13 11.91 9.89
CA SER A 2 2.13 12.29 8.88
C SER A 2 2.68 12.43 7.46
N ASN A 3 4.01 12.36 7.27
CA ASN A 3 4.66 12.74 6.01
C ASN A 3 5.32 11.56 5.26
N LEU A 4 5.12 10.31 5.68
CA LEU A 4 5.82 9.16 5.06
C LEU A 4 4.96 8.31 4.11
N PHE A 5 3.63 8.49 4.14
CA PHE A 5 2.72 7.66 3.36
C PHE A 5 1.79 8.54 2.53
N TRP A 6 1.86 8.36 1.21
CA TRP A 6 1.03 9.08 0.25
C TRP A 6 -0.42 8.61 0.24
N LEU A 7 -0.69 7.43 0.81
CA LEU A 7 -2.02 6.86 0.98
C LEU A 7 -2.45 6.96 2.44
N THR A 8 -3.66 7.46 2.69
CA THR A 8 -4.36 7.38 3.97
C THR A 8 -5.06 6.02 4.12
N ASP A 9 -5.58 5.72 5.32
CA ASP A 9 -6.20 4.42 5.61
C ASP A 9 -7.50 4.18 4.83
N GLU A 10 -8.24 5.23 4.46
CA GLU A 10 -9.47 5.12 3.68
C GLU A 10 -9.20 4.69 2.22
N PRO A 11 -8.31 5.32 1.43
CA PRO A 11 -7.84 4.79 0.15
C PRO A 11 -7.27 3.38 0.27
N MET A 12 -6.52 3.09 1.34
CA MET A 12 -5.99 1.75 1.59
C MET A 12 -7.10 0.71 1.75
N ALA A 13 -8.16 1.04 2.48
CA ALA A 13 -9.33 0.17 2.66
C ALA A 13 -10.04 -0.09 1.34
N ARG A 14 -10.13 0.90 0.44
CA ARG A 14 -10.70 0.75 -0.90
C ARG A 14 -9.85 -0.16 -1.80
N LEU A 15 -8.52 -0.19 -1.62
CA LEU A 15 -7.60 -1.01 -2.41
C LEU A 15 -7.49 -2.46 -1.90
N ARG A 16 -7.76 -2.68 -0.62
CA ARG A 16 -7.63 -3.97 0.07
C ARG A 16 -8.36 -5.15 -0.60
N PRO A 17 -9.52 -5.00 -1.28
CA PRO A 17 -10.15 -6.10 -2.00
C PRO A 17 -9.38 -6.57 -3.24
N TYR A 18 -8.58 -5.69 -3.86
CA TYR A 18 -7.82 -5.99 -5.08
C TYR A 18 -6.46 -6.60 -4.81
N PHE A 19 -6.13 -6.80 -3.54
CA PHE A 19 -4.87 -7.32 -3.10
C PHE A 19 -4.76 -8.82 -3.42
N PRO A 20 -3.67 -9.26 -4.10
CA PRO A 20 -3.47 -10.68 -4.37
C PRO A 20 -3.40 -11.51 -3.07
N LYS A 21 -3.83 -12.77 -3.14
CA LYS A 21 -3.66 -13.68 -2.01
C LYS A 21 -2.16 -13.85 -1.70
N SER A 22 -1.82 -13.98 -0.42
CA SER A 22 -0.47 -14.35 0.00
C SER A 22 -0.19 -15.79 -0.45
N HIS A 23 0.88 -15.99 -1.24
CA HIS A 23 1.28 -17.31 -1.75
C HIS A 23 2.24 -18.01 -0.77
N GLY A 24 1.89 -18.03 0.52
CA GLY A 24 2.74 -18.62 1.58
C GLY A 24 3.85 -17.69 2.11
N ARG A 25 3.93 -16.44 1.64
CA ARG A 25 4.78 -15.37 2.22
C ARG A 25 3.93 -14.20 2.69
N GLN A 26 4.11 -13.79 3.94
CA GLN A 26 3.40 -12.64 4.51
C GLN A 26 3.65 -11.39 3.66
N ARG A 27 2.59 -10.63 3.42
CA ARG A 27 2.69 -9.34 2.75
C ARG A 27 3.38 -8.36 3.68
N VAL A 28 4.50 -7.80 3.24
CA VAL A 28 5.19 -6.71 3.93
C VAL A 28 4.42 -5.42 3.66
N ASP A 29 4.32 -4.55 4.67
CA ASP A 29 3.60 -3.27 4.70
C ASP A 29 3.18 -2.70 3.32
N ASP A 30 1.97 -3.10 2.86
CA ASP A 30 1.43 -2.74 1.54
C ASP A 30 1.31 -1.21 1.37
N ARG A 31 1.13 -0.48 2.46
CA ARG A 31 1.04 0.99 2.45
C ARG A 31 2.36 1.62 2.06
N ARG A 32 3.48 1.07 2.49
CA ARG A 32 4.82 1.51 2.12
C ARG A 32 5.12 1.23 0.65
N VAL A 33 4.80 0.03 0.17
CA VAL A 33 5.04 -0.40 -1.21
C VAL A 33 4.27 0.48 -2.19
N LEU A 34 2.97 0.66 -1.97
CA LEU A 34 2.13 1.49 -2.83
C LEU A 34 2.52 2.97 -2.79
N SER A 35 2.92 3.48 -1.62
CA SER A 35 3.44 4.85 -1.50
C SER A 35 4.72 5.04 -2.34
N GLY A 36 5.59 4.03 -2.41
CA GLY A 36 6.78 4.07 -3.26
C GLY A 36 6.45 4.05 -4.76
N ILE A 37 5.48 3.23 -5.19
CA ILE A 37 5.03 3.17 -6.59
C ILE A 37 4.45 4.53 -7.03
N ILE A 38 3.59 5.13 -6.20
CA ILE A 38 3.01 6.46 -6.48
C ILE A 38 4.09 7.53 -6.58
N PHE A 39 5.12 7.45 -5.72
CA PHE A 39 6.21 8.40 -5.71
C PHE A 39 7.05 8.35 -7.01
N VAL A 40 7.32 7.15 -7.54
CA VAL A 40 8.09 6.98 -8.80
C VAL A 40 7.30 7.39 -10.03
N ASN A 41 5.97 7.23 -10.02
CA ASN A 41 5.12 7.57 -11.16
C ASN A 41 4.71 9.06 -11.22
N ARG A 42 5.33 9.93 -10.41
CA ARG A 42 5.06 11.37 -10.37
C ARG A 42 6.11 12.18 -11.11
#